data_AF-A0A918D7J6-F1
#
_entry.id   AF-A0A918D7J6-F1
#
_cell.length_a   1.000
_cell.length_b   1.000
_cell.length_c   1.000
_cell.angle_alpha   90.00
_cell.angle_beta   90.00
_cell.angle_gamma   90.00
#
_symmetry.space_group_name_H-M   'P 1'
#
loop_
_entity.id
_entity.type
_entity.pdbx_description
1 polymer ?
#
loop_
_entity_poly.entity_id
_entity_poly.type
_entity_poly.pdbx_seq_one_letter_code
_entity_poly.pdbx_strand_id
1 'polypeptide(L)' 'MTARKPAPRRKPAKPEPAKCPDCDGVGESTESVRVGARKHRTTADQQTGLCLTCWGSGEAPTD' A
#
# COMPACT_ATOMS: atom_id res chain seq x y z
N MET A 1 -39.61 26.50 30.26
CA MET A 1 -38.24 25.93 30.23
C MET A 1 -38.10 25.13 28.93
N THR A 2 -37.44 25.64 27.90
CA THR A 2 -37.26 24.90 26.63
C THR A 2 -36.02 24.00 26.74
N ALA A 3 -36.22 22.69 26.56
CA ALA A 3 -35.14 21.72 26.56
C ALA A 3 -34.23 21.92 25.34
N ARG A 4 -32.91 22.06 25.56
CA ARG A 4 -31.91 22.12 24.49
C ARG A 4 -31.69 20.71 23.93
N LYS A 5 -31.76 20.57 22.60
CA LYS A 5 -31.42 19.33 21.90
C LYS A 5 -29.96 18.95 22.22
N PRO A 6 -29.67 17.69 22.58
CA PRO A 6 -28.30 17.25 22.83
C PRO A 6 -27.47 17.31 21.54
N ALA A 7 -26.25 17.83 21.65
CA ALA A 7 -25.33 17.89 20.52
C ALA A 7 -24.95 16.46 20.06
N PRO A 8 -24.84 16.21 18.74
CA PRO A 8 -24.42 14.91 18.24
C PRO A 8 -22.99 14.60 18.72
N ARG A 9 -22.81 13.42 19.31
CA ARG A 9 -21.51 12.94 19.79
C ARG A 9 -20.62 12.67 18.57
N ARG A 10 -19.49 13.37 18.46
CA ARG A 10 -18.48 13.09 17.43
C ARG A 10 -17.95 11.67 17.65
N LYS A 11 -18.07 10.82 16.64
CA LYS A 11 -17.38 9.51 16.62
C LYS A 11 -15.89 9.76 16.36
N PRO A 12 -14.98 9.06 17.03
CA PRO A 12 -13.56 9.12 16.67
C PRO A 12 -13.39 8.65 15.22
N ALA A 13 -12.53 9.35 14.47
CA ALA A 13 -12.14 8.90 13.14
C ALA A 13 -11.48 7.52 13.25
N LYS A 14 -11.77 6.65 12.29
CA LYS A 14 -11.10 5.35 12.21
C LYS A 14 -9.62 5.62 11.89
N PRO A 15 -8.65 4.98 12.57
CA PRO A 15 -7.25 5.17 12.24
C PRO A 15 -7.00 4.78 10.78
N GLU A 16 -6.22 5.58 10.08
CA GLU A 16 -5.78 5.25 8.74
C GLU A 16 -4.90 3.99 8.79
N PRO A 17 -5.08 3.06 7.84
CA PRO A 17 -4.23 1.88 7.76
C PRO A 17 -2.78 2.29 7.53
N ALA A 18 -1.87 1.60 8.21
CA ALA A 18 -0.44 1.84 8.05
C ALA A 18 0.00 1.51 6.62
N LYS A 19 1.00 2.22 6.10
CA LYS A 19 1.57 1.94 4.78
C LYS A 19 2.30 0.60 4.78
N CYS A 20 2.26 -0.10 3.65
CA CYS A 20 3.04 -1.31 3.44
C CYS A 20 4.54 -0.98 3.51
N PRO A 21 5.33 -1.71 4.33
CA PRO A 21 6.76 -1.40 4.52
C PRO A 21 7.63 -1.75 3.30
N ASP A 22 7.18 -2.65 2.42
CA ASP A 22 7.99 -3.12 1.29
C ASP A 22 7.81 -2.29 0.01
N CYS A 23 6.70 -1.58 -0.12
CA CYS A 23 6.42 -0.72 -1.28
C CYS A 23 6.09 0.72 -0.90
N ASP A 24 6.29 1.12 0.36
CA ASP A 24 6.01 2.47 0.89
C ASP A 24 4.59 2.99 0.61
N GLY A 25 3.64 2.08 0.43
CA GLY A 25 2.26 2.37 0.10
C GLY A 25 1.95 2.61 -1.37
N VAL A 26 2.90 2.32 -2.28
CA VAL A 26 2.65 2.36 -3.73
C VAL A 26 1.76 1.19 -4.19
N GLY A 27 1.90 0.01 -3.57
CA GLY A 27 1.18 -1.21 -3.97
C GLY A 27 1.90 -2.01 -5.07
N GLU A 28 2.98 -1.48 -5.65
CA GLU A 28 3.74 -2.11 -6.72
C GLU A 28 5.24 -2.04 -6.43
N SER A 29 5.99 -3.02 -6.95
CA SER A 29 7.46 -3.02 -6.96
C SER A 29 7.96 -2.85 -8.39
N THR A 30 9.02 -2.06 -8.58
CA THR A 30 9.64 -1.87 -9.90
C THR A 30 11.00 -2.52 -9.91
N GLU A 31 11.22 -3.45 -10.85
CA GLU A 31 12.49 -4.16 -11.02
C GLU A 31 12.99 -4.10 -12.46
N SER A 32 14.31 -4.14 -12.63
CA SER A 32 14.94 -4.17 -13.95
C SER A 32 14.79 -5.53 -14.61
N VAL A 33 14.41 -5.54 -15.89
CA VAL A 33 14.26 -6.78 -16.64
C VAL A 33 15.62 -7.41 -16.88
N ARG A 34 15.75 -8.69 -16.53
CA ARG A 34 16.97 -9.48 -16.76
C ARG A 34 16.72 -10.55 -17.80
N VAL A 35 17.57 -10.60 -18.83
CA VAL A 35 17.42 -11.53 -19.97
C VAL A 35 18.58 -12.53 -20.05
N GLY A 36 18.29 -13.70 -20.61
CA GLY A 36 19.28 -14.77 -20.86
C GLY A 36 19.36 -15.80 -19.73
N ALA A 37 19.15 -17.06 -20.10
CA ALA A 37 18.90 -18.18 -19.18
C ALA A 37 20.01 -18.50 -18.17
N ARG A 38 21.27 -18.10 -18.44
CA ARG A 38 22.42 -18.45 -17.59
C ARG A 38 23.14 -17.25 -16.99
N LYS A 39 23.08 -16.08 -17.63
CA LYS A 39 23.86 -14.90 -17.21
C LYS A 39 23.00 -13.71 -16.80
N HIS A 40 21.67 -13.80 -16.90
CA HIS A 40 20.70 -12.79 -16.43
C HIS A 40 21.19 -11.35 -16.61
N ARG A 41 21.39 -10.92 -17.86
CA ARG A 41 21.87 -9.57 -18.17
C ARG A 41 20.76 -8.56 -17.89
N THR A 42 21.04 -7.57 -17.06
CA THR A 42 20.14 -6.44 -16.83
C THR A 42 19.99 -5.60 -18.10
N THR A 43 18.75 -5.28 -18.45
CA THR A 43 18.41 -4.39 -19.57
C THR A 43 18.08 -2.99 -19.05
N ALA A 44 17.91 -2.03 -19.95
CA ALA A 44 17.44 -0.68 -19.59
C ALA A 44 15.91 -0.64 -19.32
N ASP A 45 15.21 -1.73 -19.62
CA ASP A 45 13.78 -1.85 -19.42
C ASP A 45 13.45 -2.16 -17.96
N GLN A 46 12.36 -1.57 -17.46
CA GLN A 46 11.83 -1.79 -16.13
C GLN A 46 10.49 -2.51 -16.23
N GLN A 47 10.24 -3.42 -15.30
CA GLN A 47 8.95 -4.07 -15.09
C GLN A 47 8.40 -3.66 -13.75
N THR A 48 7.12 -3.31 -13.76
CA THR A 48 6.35 -3.07 -12.54
C THR A 48 5.52 -4.32 -12.26
N GLY A 49 5.65 -4.84 -11.04
CA GLY A 49 4.89 -5.97 -10.55
C GLY A 49 4.07 -5.59 -9.32
N LEU A 50 3.05 -6.40 -9.05
CA LEU A 50 2.26 -6.27 -7.84
C LEU A 50 3.15 -6.47 -6.60
N CYS A 51 3.05 -5.59 -5.60
CA CYS A 51 3.73 -5.81 -4.33
C CYS A 51 3.13 -7.04 -3.66
N LEU A 52 3.94 -8.08 -3.48
CA LEU A 52 3.48 -9.37 -2.96
C LEU A 52 3.13 -9.34 -1.47
N THR A 53 3.60 -8.32 -0.73
CA THR A 53 3.32 -8.16 0.69
C THR A 53 1.91 -7.62 0.93
N CYS A 54 1.51 -6.59 0.18
CA CYS A 54 0.21 -5.94 0.33
C CYS A 54 -0.78 -6.29 -0.77
N TRP A 55 -0.39 -7.12 -1.74
CA TRP A 55 -1.22 -7.52 -2.88
C TRP A 55 -1.81 -6.33 -3.65
N GLY A 56 -1.07 -5.23 -3.74
CA GLY A 56 -1.51 -4.02 -4.45
C GLY A 56 -2.27 -3.00 -3.62
N SER A 57 -2.58 -3.27 -2.36
CA SER A 57 -3.33 -2.31 -1.54
C SER A 57 -2.49 -1.10 -1.13
N GLY A 58 -1.17 -1.26 -1.03
CA GLY A 58 -0.29 -0.26 -0.40
C GLY A 58 -0.46 -0.17 1.12
N GLU A 59 -1.30 -1.00 1.72
CA GLU A 59 -1.54 -1.04 3.16
C GLU A 59 -0.71 -2.16 3.79
N ALA A 60 -0.31 -1.97 5.05
CA ALA A 60 0.38 -3.00 5.81
C ALA A 60 -0.51 -4.23 5.95
N PRO A 61 0.01 -5.46 5.72
CA PRO A 61 -0.76 -6.66 5.94
C PRO A 61 -1.17 -6.73 7.41
N THR A 62 -2.45 -7.01 7.65
CA THR A 62 -2.94 -7.42 8.96
C THR A 62 -2.63 -8.90 9.12
N ASP A 63 -1.79 -9.26 10.09
CA ASP A 63 -1.47 -10.65 10.48
C ASP A 63 -2.75 -11.49 10.67
#